data_AF-A0A7X8Q019-F1
#
_entry.id   AF-A0A7X8Q019-F1
#
_cell.length_a   1.000
_cell.length_b   1.000
_cell.length_c   1.000
_cell.angle_alpha   90.00
_cell.angle_beta   90.00
_cell.angle_gamma   90.00
#
_symmetry.space_group_name_H-M   'P 1'
#
loop_
_entity.id
_entity.type
_entity.pdbx_description
1 polymer ?
#
loop_
_entity_poly.entity_id
_entity_poly.type
_entity_poly.pdbx_seq_one_letter_code
_entity_poly.pdbx_strand_id
1 'polypeptide(L)'
;MRDLVGFDNLPSEIAVQIDKVVNIWRKHLGTQLVGVYLHGSIVLNAFMPQSGDIDLLVVVEDSLDIPTKLAVAKDIIEIEGKPCPLEMSAVRLEDITPWKTPGNCVFHYSDFWRDRYLEKLSDPSVECYVVDNEFPDADVASYIKLICQCGIVLYGREIKEVFSDVSDEDFWEAISTEVDSYNFYDYLPRYFASNILILGRILSFKEMKVILSKYDGGLWMIEHVPDDLKYLPQLAMKIWYEGEQHELPKDDLEKLREFLIEEIMK
;
A
#
# COMPACT_ATOMS: atom_id res chain seq x y z
N MET A 1 2.31 -2.58 -25.16
CA MET A 1 2.06 -1.71 -23.99
C MET A 1 0.82 -2.27 -23.33
N ARG A 2 0.93 -2.85 -22.14
CA ARG A 2 -0.26 -3.21 -21.35
C ARG A 2 -0.83 -1.93 -20.77
N ASP A 3 -2.15 -1.89 -20.68
CA ASP A 3 -2.92 -0.74 -20.22
C ASP A 3 -2.80 -0.62 -18.71
N LEU A 4 -1.74 0.04 -18.23
CA LEU A 4 -1.75 0.59 -16.87
C LEU A 4 -2.92 1.56 -16.80
N VAL A 5 -3.75 1.40 -15.76
CA VAL A 5 -4.93 2.23 -15.59
C VAL A 5 -4.77 3.13 -14.36
N GLY A 6 -5.37 4.30 -14.46
CA GLY A 6 -5.65 5.17 -13.34
C GLY A 6 -7.13 5.19 -13.03
N PHE A 7 -7.52 6.09 -12.13
CA PHE A 7 -8.90 6.18 -11.66
C PHE A 7 -9.91 6.48 -12.78
N ASP A 8 -9.57 7.40 -13.69
CA ASP A 8 -10.48 7.89 -14.74
C ASP A 8 -10.78 6.86 -15.83
N ASN A 9 -9.99 5.79 -15.92
CA ASN A 9 -10.14 4.72 -16.91
C ASN A 9 -10.23 3.32 -16.26
N LEU A 10 -10.67 3.24 -15.00
CA LEU A 10 -10.90 1.96 -14.33
C LEU A 10 -11.96 1.11 -15.05
N PRO A 11 -11.72 -0.21 -15.20
CA PRO A 11 -12.78 -1.15 -15.58
C PRO A 11 -14.01 -1.04 -14.67
N SER A 12 -15.20 -1.11 -15.26
CA SER A 12 -16.45 -0.89 -14.52
C SER A 12 -16.64 -1.85 -13.35
N GLU A 13 -16.21 -3.11 -13.46
CA GLU A 13 -16.33 -4.05 -12.34
C GLU A 13 -15.46 -3.68 -11.13
N ILE A 14 -14.33 -3.01 -11.35
CA ILE A 14 -13.43 -2.53 -10.29
C ILE A 14 -14.04 -1.32 -9.60
N ALA A 15 -14.56 -0.37 -10.36
CA ALA A 15 -15.30 0.77 -9.81
C ALA A 15 -16.48 0.31 -8.95
N VAL A 16 -17.23 -0.71 -9.42
CA VAL A 16 -18.32 -1.33 -8.64
C VAL A 16 -17.82 -2.02 -7.37
N GLN A 17 -16.64 -2.64 -7.41
CA GLN A 17 -16.04 -3.24 -6.20
C GLN A 17 -15.67 -2.17 -5.17
N ILE A 18 -15.06 -1.06 -5.61
CA ILE A 18 -14.74 0.10 -4.76
C ILE A 18 -16.03 0.67 -4.12
N ASP A 19 -17.10 0.85 -4.90
CA ASP A 19 -18.39 1.32 -4.38
C ASP A 19 -18.97 0.39 -3.31
N LYS A 20 -18.78 -0.94 -3.45
CA LYS A 20 -19.20 -1.90 -2.42
C LYS A 20 -18.40 -1.72 -1.14
N VAL A 21 -17.08 -1.55 -1.23
CA VAL A 21 -16.23 -1.26 -0.04
C VAL A 21 -16.74 -0.02 0.69
N VAL A 22 -16.96 1.08 -0.04
CA VAL A 22 -17.50 2.33 0.54
C VAL A 22 -18.83 2.09 1.24
N ASN A 23 -19.75 1.35 0.60
CA ASN A 23 -21.06 1.06 1.19
C ASN A 23 -21.00 0.15 2.42
N ILE A 24 -20.04 -0.78 2.49
CA ILE A 24 -19.82 -1.63 3.68
C ILE A 24 -19.39 -0.76 4.86
N TRP A 25 -18.39 0.11 4.68
CA TRP A 25 -17.95 1.03 5.74
C TRP A 25 -19.08 1.96 6.20
N ARG A 26 -19.84 2.53 5.26
CA ARG A 26 -20.99 3.39 5.58
C ARG A 26 -22.08 2.65 6.36
N LYS A 27 -22.38 1.40 5.98
CA LYS A 27 -23.39 0.56 6.64
C LYS A 27 -23.03 0.31 8.10
N HIS A 28 -21.78 0.01 8.41
CA HIS A 28 -21.36 -0.37 9.77
C HIS A 28 -21.05 0.82 10.67
N LEU A 29 -20.53 1.92 10.14
CA LEU A 29 -20.08 3.05 10.96
C LEU A 29 -21.05 4.24 10.96
N GLY A 30 -21.89 4.39 9.93
CA GLY A 30 -22.83 5.51 9.82
C GLY A 30 -22.13 6.86 9.98
N THR A 31 -22.46 7.59 11.06
CA THR A 31 -21.89 8.92 11.35
C THR A 31 -20.47 8.87 11.92
N GLN A 32 -19.97 7.71 12.33
CA GLN A 32 -18.58 7.53 12.81
C GLN A 32 -17.56 7.43 11.67
N LEU A 33 -18.02 7.31 10.42
CA LEU A 33 -17.15 7.28 9.25
C LEU A 33 -16.84 8.71 8.78
N VAL A 34 -15.58 9.12 8.91
CA VAL A 34 -15.11 10.44 8.46
C VAL A 34 -14.88 10.45 6.96
N GLY A 35 -14.27 9.39 6.42
CA GLY A 35 -14.09 9.24 4.98
C GLY A 35 -13.41 7.94 4.56
N VAL A 36 -13.47 7.66 3.27
CA VAL A 36 -12.80 6.55 2.59
C VAL A 36 -12.01 7.14 1.43
N TYR A 37 -10.72 6.83 1.38
CA TYR A 37 -9.78 7.43 0.44
C TYR A 37 -9.05 6.34 -0.33
N LEU A 38 -9.01 6.50 -1.65
CA LEU A 38 -8.23 5.62 -2.52
C LEU A 38 -6.78 6.11 -2.58
N HIS A 39 -5.84 5.19 -2.50
CA HIS A 39 -4.42 5.47 -2.69
C HIS A 39 -3.77 4.37 -3.56
N GLY A 40 -2.46 4.18 -3.40
CA GLY A 40 -1.72 3.12 -4.08
C GLY A 40 -1.59 3.29 -5.60
N SER A 41 -1.58 2.16 -6.32
CA SER A 41 -1.19 2.17 -7.74
C SER A 41 -2.24 2.80 -8.67
N ILE A 42 -3.51 2.84 -8.29
CA ILE A 42 -4.59 3.44 -9.09
C ILE A 42 -4.40 4.96 -9.19
N VAL A 43 -4.14 5.62 -8.07
CA VAL A 43 -3.96 7.08 -8.06
C VAL A 43 -2.65 7.51 -8.73
N LEU A 44 -1.71 6.58 -8.86
CA LEU A 44 -0.45 6.76 -9.58
C LEU A 44 -0.54 6.40 -11.08
N ASN A 45 -1.73 6.10 -11.62
CA ASN A 45 -1.93 5.68 -13.02
C ASN A 45 -1.09 4.46 -13.43
N ALA A 46 -0.78 3.58 -12.49
CA ALA A 46 0.11 2.44 -12.67
C ALA A 46 -0.52 1.12 -12.20
N PHE A 47 -1.85 1.07 -12.08
CA PHE A 47 -2.56 -0.11 -11.62
C PHE A 47 -2.70 -1.14 -12.74
N MET A 48 -2.50 -2.40 -12.37
CA MET A 48 -2.72 -3.55 -13.25
C MET A 48 -3.95 -4.34 -12.78
N PRO A 49 -5.07 -4.31 -13.51
CA PRO A 49 -6.28 -5.03 -13.10
C PRO A 49 -6.10 -6.52 -12.81
N GLN A 50 -5.14 -7.18 -13.46
CA GLN A 50 -4.94 -8.63 -13.33
C GLN A 50 -4.16 -9.04 -12.06
N SER A 51 -3.47 -8.11 -11.41
CA SER A 51 -2.52 -8.44 -10.34
C SER A 51 -2.31 -7.36 -9.28
N GLY A 52 -2.91 -6.18 -9.46
CA GLY A 52 -2.82 -5.07 -8.52
C GLY A 52 -3.94 -5.15 -7.49
N ASP A 53 -3.60 -4.73 -6.28
CA ASP A 53 -4.53 -4.63 -5.16
C ASP A 53 -5.22 -3.25 -5.18
N ILE A 54 -6.46 -3.19 -4.70
CA ILE A 54 -7.16 -1.91 -4.48
C ILE A 54 -6.80 -1.44 -3.08
N ASP A 55 -6.00 -0.37 -3.01
CA ASP A 55 -5.46 0.17 -1.76
C ASP A 55 -6.34 1.30 -1.21
N LEU A 56 -6.86 1.14 0.01
CA LEU A 56 -7.72 2.14 0.67
C LEU A 56 -7.20 2.56 2.04
N LEU A 57 -7.47 3.81 2.42
CA LEU A 57 -7.36 4.28 3.79
C LEU A 57 -8.73 4.75 4.27
N VAL A 58 -9.14 4.29 5.44
CA VAL A 58 -10.40 4.66 6.06
C VAL A 58 -10.11 5.52 7.29
N VAL A 59 -10.83 6.63 7.41
CA VAL A 59 -10.74 7.49 8.59
C VAL A 59 -12.03 7.39 9.38
N VAL A 60 -11.87 7.08 10.67
CA VAL A 60 -12.96 6.94 11.64
C VAL A 60 -12.85 8.03 12.69
N GLU A 61 -13.97 8.43 13.30
CA GLU A 61 -13.97 9.52 14.28
C GLU A 61 -13.27 9.10 15.60
N ASP A 62 -13.45 7.85 16.03
CA ASP A 62 -12.89 7.27 17.27
C ASP A 62 -12.58 5.76 17.06
N SER A 63 -12.41 4.98 18.13
CA SER A 63 -12.11 3.55 18.11
C SER A 63 -13.18 2.68 17.44
N LEU A 64 -12.75 1.51 16.96
CA LEU A 64 -13.64 0.45 16.47
C LEU A 64 -13.69 -0.69 17.49
N ASP A 65 -14.89 -1.05 17.94
CA ASP A 65 -15.05 -2.23 18.78
C ASP A 65 -14.87 -3.53 17.96
N ILE A 66 -14.49 -4.60 18.65
CA ILE A 66 -14.26 -5.92 18.03
C ILE A 66 -15.47 -6.39 17.18
N PRO A 67 -16.73 -6.31 17.67
CA PRO A 67 -17.89 -6.66 16.85
C PRO A 67 -17.97 -5.90 15.53
N THR A 68 -17.68 -4.59 15.53
CA THR A 68 -17.68 -3.77 14.32
C THR A 68 -16.56 -4.17 13.37
N LYS A 69 -15.31 -4.34 13.87
CA LYS A 69 -14.18 -4.81 13.05
C LYS A 69 -14.51 -6.14 12.36
N LEU A 70 -15.08 -7.09 13.09
CA LEU A 70 -15.47 -8.40 12.56
C LEU A 70 -16.63 -8.31 11.56
N ALA A 71 -17.61 -7.44 11.80
CA ALA A 71 -18.74 -7.23 10.89
C ALA A 71 -18.29 -6.60 9.56
N VAL A 72 -17.40 -5.60 9.61
CA VAL A 72 -16.77 -5.02 8.42
C VAL A 72 -15.96 -6.08 7.68
N ALA A 73 -15.04 -6.76 8.37
CA ALA A 73 -14.19 -7.78 7.75
C ALA A 73 -14.99 -8.89 7.08
N LYS A 74 -16.07 -9.37 7.72
CA LYS A 74 -16.96 -10.37 7.16
C LYS A 74 -17.53 -9.92 5.80
N ASP A 75 -18.08 -8.71 5.73
CA ASP A 75 -18.66 -8.18 4.49
C ASP A 75 -17.57 -7.89 3.43
N ILE A 76 -16.38 -7.44 3.83
CA ILE A 76 -15.22 -7.26 2.93
C ILE A 76 -14.80 -8.60 2.31
N ILE A 77 -14.69 -9.67 3.11
CA ILE A 77 -14.31 -11.01 2.63
C ILE A 77 -15.27 -11.55 1.56
N GLU A 78 -16.55 -11.16 1.59
CA GLU A 78 -17.52 -11.57 0.57
C GLU A 78 -17.23 -10.98 -0.81
N ILE A 79 -16.63 -9.79 -0.86
CA ILE A 79 -16.30 -9.05 -2.09
C ILE A 79 -14.80 -9.08 -2.44
N GLU A 80 -13.96 -9.63 -1.57
CA GLU A 80 -12.52 -9.80 -1.79
C GLU A 80 -12.24 -10.57 -3.08
N GLY A 81 -11.25 -10.11 -3.86
CA GLY A 81 -10.81 -10.79 -5.08
C GLY A 81 -11.85 -10.81 -6.21
N LYS A 82 -12.81 -9.86 -6.20
CA LYS A 82 -13.95 -9.82 -7.15
C LYS A 82 -14.18 -8.41 -7.73
N PRO A 83 -13.40 -7.99 -8.74
CA PRO A 83 -12.35 -8.78 -9.42
C PRO A 83 -10.96 -8.74 -8.77
N CYS A 84 -10.63 -7.69 -8.01
CA CYS A 84 -9.26 -7.46 -7.54
C CYS A 84 -9.14 -7.73 -6.04
N PRO A 85 -7.94 -8.07 -5.54
CA PRO A 85 -7.71 -8.13 -4.11
C PRO A 85 -7.90 -6.75 -3.46
N LEU A 86 -8.26 -6.72 -2.17
CA LEU A 86 -8.42 -5.49 -1.40
C LEU A 86 -7.35 -5.42 -0.31
N GLU A 87 -6.75 -4.25 -0.19
CA GLU A 87 -5.91 -3.89 0.95
C GLU A 87 -6.43 -2.60 1.57
N MET A 88 -6.67 -2.61 2.88
CA MET A 88 -7.14 -1.41 3.56
C MET A 88 -6.71 -1.34 5.02
N SER A 89 -6.38 -0.14 5.45
CA SER A 89 -6.17 0.22 6.85
C SER A 89 -7.21 1.24 7.29
N ALA A 90 -7.52 1.27 8.59
CA ALA A 90 -8.31 2.35 9.19
C ALA A 90 -7.56 3.02 10.33
N VAL A 91 -7.70 4.35 10.42
CA VAL A 91 -7.04 5.21 11.40
C VAL A 91 -8.04 6.15 12.05
N ARG A 92 -7.77 6.60 13.28
CA ARG A 92 -8.60 7.60 13.96
C ARG A 92 -8.24 8.99 13.48
N LEU A 93 -9.24 9.86 13.37
CA LEU A 93 -9.05 11.25 12.97
C LEU A 93 -8.05 11.99 13.89
N GLU A 94 -8.11 11.72 15.20
CA GLU A 94 -7.22 12.34 16.19
C GLU A 94 -5.74 11.90 16.08
N ASP A 95 -5.46 10.81 15.38
CA ASP A 95 -4.09 10.30 15.19
C ASP A 95 -3.42 10.89 13.93
N ILE A 96 -4.21 11.49 13.04
CA ILE A 96 -3.74 12.05 11.76
C ILE A 96 -3.93 13.57 11.63
N THR A 97 -4.66 14.18 12.57
CA THR A 97 -4.85 15.64 12.64
C THR A 97 -4.84 16.16 14.09
N PRO A 98 -3.71 16.72 14.57
CA PRO A 98 -2.41 16.81 13.88
C PRO A 98 -1.77 15.42 13.71
N TRP A 99 -0.91 15.27 12.70
CA TRP A 99 -0.14 14.05 12.46
C TRP A 99 0.72 13.65 13.67
N LYS A 100 0.77 12.34 13.97
CA LYS A 100 1.59 11.73 15.02
C LYS A 100 2.34 10.53 14.46
N THR A 101 3.62 10.40 14.81
CA THR A 101 4.48 9.28 14.41
C THR A 101 4.88 8.41 15.62
N PRO A 102 4.93 7.07 15.49
CA PRO A 102 4.41 6.31 14.34
C PRO A 102 2.89 6.44 14.23
N GLY A 103 2.34 6.26 13.03
CA GLY A 103 0.90 6.23 12.86
C GLY A 103 0.27 5.05 13.60
N ASN A 104 -1.04 5.10 13.84
CA ASN A 104 -1.75 4.08 14.60
C ASN A 104 -2.97 3.58 13.82
N CYS A 105 -3.02 2.26 13.61
CA CYS A 105 -4.10 1.57 12.92
C CYS A 105 -5.09 1.00 13.94
N VAL A 106 -6.38 1.15 13.65
CA VAL A 106 -7.47 0.52 14.40
C VAL A 106 -8.06 -0.68 13.68
N PHE A 107 -7.75 -0.85 12.40
CA PHE A 107 -8.16 -1.97 11.56
C PHE A 107 -7.16 -2.11 10.42
N HIS A 108 -6.89 -3.35 10.02
CA HIS A 108 -6.21 -3.64 8.76
C HIS A 108 -6.75 -4.93 8.15
N TYR A 109 -6.89 -4.94 6.83
CA TYR A 109 -7.28 -6.10 6.05
C TYR A 109 -6.41 -6.21 4.81
N SER A 110 -5.95 -7.44 4.55
CA SER A 110 -5.32 -7.88 3.31
C SER A 110 -5.55 -9.39 3.16
N ASP A 111 -5.25 -9.96 1.99
CA ASP A 111 -5.32 -11.41 1.74
C ASP A 111 -4.53 -12.22 2.79
N PHE A 112 -3.41 -11.67 3.28
CA PHE A 112 -2.60 -12.30 4.34
C PHE A 112 -3.39 -12.52 5.65
N TRP A 113 -4.25 -11.57 6.03
CA TRP A 113 -5.03 -11.64 7.26
C TRP A 113 -6.36 -12.38 7.11
N ARG A 114 -6.77 -12.68 5.88
CA ARG A 114 -8.09 -13.24 5.56
C ARG A 114 -8.44 -14.48 6.38
N ASP A 115 -7.54 -15.46 6.44
CA ASP A 115 -7.79 -16.71 7.17
C ASP A 115 -7.86 -16.48 8.68
N ARG A 116 -7.08 -15.53 9.23
CA ARG A 116 -7.15 -15.15 10.65
C ARG A 116 -8.49 -14.50 11.02
N TYR A 117 -9.03 -13.67 10.13
CA TYR A 117 -10.39 -13.15 10.30
C TYR A 117 -11.44 -14.28 10.29
N LEU A 118 -11.33 -15.24 9.37
CA LEU A 118 -12.27 -16.37 9.28
C LEU A 118 -12.22 -17.29 10.51
N GLU A 119 -11.01 -17.55 11.04
CA GLU A 119 -10.81 -18.26 12.30
C GLU A 119 -11.51 -17.53 13.45
N LYS A 120 -11.22 -16.23 13.63
CA LYS A 120 -11.82 -15.40 14.70
C LYS A 120 -13.35 -15.29 14.59
N LEU A 121 -13.88 -15.21 13.37
CA LEU A 121 -15.32 -15.19 13.12
C LEU A 121 -16.00 -16.51 13.50
N SER A 122 -15.29 -17.63 13.39
CA SER A 122 -15.79 -18.98 13.68
C SER A 122 -15.65 -19.35 15.15
N ASP A 123 -14.59 -18.88 15.80
CA ASP A 123 -14.31 -19.08 17.22
C ASP A 123 -13.82 -17.77 17.86
N PRO A 124 -14.68 -17.06 18.63
CA PRO A 124 -14.31 -15.81 19.29
C PRO A 124 -13.16 -15.93 20.29
N SER A 125 -12.79 -17.14 20.73
CA SER A 125 -11.68 -17.37 21.66
C SER A 125 -10.30 -17.38 21.00
N VAL A 126 -10.24 -17.54 19.67
CA VAL A 126 -8.98 -17.43 18.91
C VAL A 126 -8.48 -15.99 18.96
N GLU A 127 -7.18 -15.77 19.15
CA GLU A 127 -6.59 -14.43 19.09
C GLU A 127 -6.32 -14.02 17.64
N CYS A 128 -6.65 -12.77 17.30
CA CYS A 128 -6.32 -12.15 16.02
C CYS A 128 -5.83 -10.72 16.28
N TYR A 129 -4.52 -10.49 16.13
CA TYR A 129 -3.86 -9.24 16.53
C TYR A 129 -4.55 -7.99 15.97
N VAL A 130 -4.84 -7.98 14.66
CA VAL A 130 -5.45 -6.83 13.94
C VAL A 130 -6.91 -6.59 14.31
N VAL A 131 -7.58 -7.58 14.94
CA VAL A 131 -8.93 -7.44 15.49
C VAL A 131 -8.87 -6.98 16.94
N ASP A 132 -8.06 -7.68 17.73
CA ASP A 132 -8.06 -7.58 19.19
C ASP A 132 -7.30 -6.35 19.70
N ASN A 133 -6.53 -5.67 18.83
CA ASN A 133 -5.70 -4.53 19.19
C ASN A 133 -5.91 -3.35 18.23
N GLU A 134 -5.61 -2.16 18.73
CA GLU A 134 -5.09 -1.05 17.91
C GLU A 134 -3.56 -1.13 17.97
N PHE A 135 -2.87 -0.76 16.89
CA PHE A 135 -1.45 -1.03 16.76
C PHE A 135 -0.71 0.06 15.99
N PRO A 136 0.53 0.39 16.41
CA PRO A 136 1.38 1.29 15.64
C PRO A 136 1.72 0.66 14.29
N ASP A 137 1.72 1.48 13.24
CA ASP A 137 2.00 1.08 11.87
C ASP A 137 2.71 2.24 11.16
N ALA A 138 3.97 2.02 10.78
CA ALA A 138 4.80 3.01 10.10
C ALA A 138 4.28 3.30 8.68
N ASP A 139 3.58 2.35 8.04
CA ASP A 139 3.05 2.52 6.69
C ASP A 139 1.93 3.55 6.60
N VAL A 140 1.33 3.94 7.74
CA VAL A 140 0.36 5.04 7.79
C VAL A 140 0.95 6.34 7.25
N ALA A 141 2.24 6.60 7.52
CA ALA A 141 2.94 7.76 6.94
C ALA A 141 2.91 7.70 5.40
N SER A 142 3.16 6.51 4.83
CA SER A 142 3.12 6.26 3.38
C SER A 142 1.73 6.48 2.79
N TYR A 143 0.68 5.98 3.45
CA TYR A 143 -0.69 6.17 2.97
C TYR A 143 -1.06 7.66 2.94
N ILE A 144 -0.82 8.38 4.04
CA ILE A 144 -1.19 9.79 4.15
C ILE A 144 -0.38 10.65 3.18
N LYS A 145 0.94 10.45 3.08
CA LYS A 145 1.79 11.20 2.16
C LYS A 145 1.32 11.05 0.71
N LEU A 146 0.99 9.82 0.30
CA LEU A 146 0.46 9.55 -1.04
C LEU A 146 -0.96 10.13 -1.24
N ILE A 147 -1.82 10.06 -0.22
CA ILE A 147 -3.17 10.65 -0.28
C ILE A 147 -3.09 12.18 -0.44
N CYS A 148 -2.23 12.85 0.33
CA CYS A 148 -2.01 14.28 0.19
C CYS A 148 -1.40 14.66 -1.17
N GLN A 149 -0.55 13.78 -1.75
CA GLN A 149 0.04 13.98 -3.07
C GLN A 149 -1.00 13.88 -4.20
N CYS A 150 -1.78 12.80 -4.22
CA CYS A 150 -2.69 12.52 -5.34
C CYS A 150 -3.85 11.56 -5.01
N GLY A 151 -4.21 11.40 -3.73
CA GLY A 151 -5.31 10.53 -3.30
C GLY A 151 -6.67 10.97 -3.84
N ILE A 152 -7.64 10.05 -3.78
CA ILE A 152 -9.01 10.31 -4.26
C ILE A 152 -10.00 10.10 -3.13
N VAL A 153 -10.88 11.09 -2.92
CA VAL A 153 -11.99 11.00 -1.98
C VAL A 153 -13.07 10.11 -2.61
N LEU A 154 -13.30 8.93 -2.03
CA LEU A 154 -14.40 8.06 -2.43
C LEU A 154 -15.67 8.36 -1.64
N TYR A 155 -15.51 8.80 -0.39
CA TYR A 155 -16.60 9.21 0.48
C TYR A 155 -16.07 10.09 1.62
N GLY A 156 -16.88 11.03 2.09
CA GLY A 156 -16.61 11.78 3.31
C GLY A 156 -16.08 13.19 3.07
N ARG A 157 -15.25 13.66 4.01
CA ARG A 157 -14.67 15.01 3.99
C ARG A 157 -13.54 15.10 2.94
N GLU A 158 -13.19 16.32 2.56
CA GLU A 158 -12.09 16.57 1.61
C GLU A 158 -10.73 16.24 2.25
N ILE A 159 -9.75 15.79 1.45
CA ILE A 159 -8.41 15.39 1.94
C ILE A 159 -7.77 16.50 2.80
N LYS A 160 -7.81 17.75 2.32
CA LYS A 160 -7.25 18.92 3.02
C LYS A 160 -7.93 19.27 4.35
N GLU A 161 -9.10 18.70 4.63
CA GLU A 161 -9.84 18.91 5.88
C GLU A 161 -9.54 17.81 6.91
N VAL A 162 -8.96 16.69 6.48
CA VAL A 162 -8.79 15.47 7.28
C VAL A 162 -7.35 15.12 7.55
N PHE A 163 -6.47 15.35 6.59
CA PHE A 163 -5.07 14.93 6.68
C PHE A 163 -4.17 16.13 6.94
N SER A 164 -3.36 16.04 7.99
CA SER A 164 -2.17 16.88 8.12
C SER A 164 -1.08 16.35 7.20
N ASP A 165 -0.28 17.24 6.61
CA ASP A 165 0.85 16.83 5.78
C ASP A 165 1.90 16.09 6.62
N VAL A 166 2.39 14.97 6.11
CA VAL A 166 3.50 14.22 6.70
C VAL A 166 4.78 14.84 6.16
N SER A 167 5.69 15.26 7.04
CA SER A 167 6.96 15.88 6.61
C SER A 167 7.77 14.92 5.73
N ASP A 168 8.66 15.46 4.90
CA ASP A 168 9.57 14.62 4.11
C ASP A 168 10.51 13.83 5.02
N GLU A 169 10.86 14.37 6.19
CA GLU A 169 11.67 13.72 7.21
C GLU A 169 10.96 12.52 7.86
N ASP A 170 9.70 12.69 8.30
CA ASP A 170 8.91 11.63 8.91
C ASP A 170 8.64 10.51 7.91
N PHE A 171 8.29 10.86 6.66
CA PHE A 171 8.09 9.87 5.61
C PHE A 171 9.40 9.18 5.22
N TRP A 172 10.52 9.91 5.18
CA TRP A 172 11.84 9.30 4.95
C TRP A 172 12.17 8.29 6.03
N GLU A 173 12.02 8.65 7.31
CA GLU A 173 12.22 7.74 8.44
C GLU A 173 11.37 6.47 8.29
N ALA A 174 10.09 6.62 7.94
CA ALA A 174 9.18 5.48 7.76
C ALA A 174 9.65 4.49 6.67
N ILE A 175 10.21 4.98 5.56
CA ILE A 175 10.60 4.11 4.43
C ILE A 175 12.07 3.68 4.44
N SER A 176 12.93 4.30 5.25
CA SER A 176 14.38 4.03 5.24
C SER A 176 14.91 3.36 6.51
N THR A 177 14.13 3.27 7.59
CA THR A 177 14.65 2.82 8.90
C THR A 177 15.32 1.43 8.86
N GLU A 178 14.78 0.47 8.11
CA GLU A 178 15.30 -0.91 8.05
C GLU A 178 15.96 -1.25 6.70
N VAL A 179 16.32 -0.22 5.92
CA VAL A 179 16.80 -0.41 4.55
C VAL A 179 18.14 -1.15 4.47
N ASP A 180 18.96 -1.08 5.52
CA ASP A 180 20.24 -1.77 5.63
C ASP A 180 20.09 -3.30 5.62
N SER A 181 18.98 -3.79 6.17
CA SER A 181 18.62 -5.20 6.23
C SER A 181 17.73 -5.66 5.06
N TYR A 182 17.36 -4.76 4.15
CA TYR A 182 16.41 -5.04 3.08
C TYR A 182 16.88 -6.16 2.16
N ASN A 183 16.03 -7.17 1.98
CA ASN A 183 16.34 -8.34 1.18
C ASN A 183 15.26 -8.57 0.11
N PHE A 184 15.69 -8.71 -1.16
CA PHE A 184 14.77 -8.93 -2.28
C PHE A 184 13.94 -10.21 -2.15
N TYR A 185 14.39 -11.18 -1.35
CA TYR A 185 13.72 -12.45 -1.12
C TYR A 185 12.81 -12.45 0.11
N ASP A 186 12.66 -11.31 0.80
CA ASP A 186 11.63 -11.18 1.82
C ASP A 186 10.25 -11.32 1.15
N TYR A 187 9.31 -11.99 1.83
CA TYR A 187 7.98 -12.35 1.32
C TYR A 187 7.93 -13.50 0.29
N LEU A 188 6.73 -13.75 -0.23
CA LEU A 188 6.48 -14.82 -1.20
C LEU A 188 7.23 -14.57 -2.51
N PRO A 189 7.67 -15.63 -3.23
CA PRO A 189 8.43 -15.49 -4.49
C PRO A 189 7.78 -14.59 -5.54
N ARG A 190 6.44 -14.47 -5.54
CA ARG A 190 5.70 -13.56 -6.45
C ARG A 190 6.09 -12.09 -6.29
N TYR A 191 6.55 -11.68 -5.10
CA TYR A 191 6.92 -10.29 -4.79
C TYR A 191 8.38 -9.96 -5.07
N PHE A 192 9.21 -10.93 -5.44
CA PHE A 192 10.64 -10.74 -5.67
C PHE A 192 10.96 -9.56 -6.61
N ALA A 193 10.30 -9.50 -7.77
CA ALA A 193 10.48 -8.40 -8.71
C ALA A 193 9.97 -7.06 -8.15
N SER A 194 8.88 -7.08 -7.38
CA SER A 194 8.37 -5.88 -6.69
C SER A 194 9.36 -5.36 -5.66
N ASN A 195 10.04 -6.23 -4.91
CA ASN A 195 11.01 -5.83 -3.90
C ASN A 195 12.21 -5.09 -4.50
N ILE A 196 12.67 -5.50 -5.69
CA ILE A 196 13.68 -4.76 -6.45
C ILE A 196 13.20 -3.34 -6.78
N LEU A 197 11.96 -3.22 -7.28
CA LEU A 197 11.36 -1.94 -7.64
C LEU A 197 11.12 -1.02 -6.43
N ILE A 198 10.87 -1.59 -5.24
CA ILE A 198 10.67 -0.83 -4.00
C ILE A 198 11.93 -0.05 -3.60
N LEU A 199 13.12 -0.65 -3.65
CA LEU A 199 14.37 0.10 -3.38
C LEU A 199 14.57 1.26 -4.37
N GLY A 200 14.26 1.03 -5.64
CA GLY A 200 14.26 2.10 -6.65
C GLY A 200 13.32 3.25 -6.30
N ARG A 201 12.12 2.95 -5.78
CA ARG A 201 11.17 3.96 -5.30
C ARG A 201 11.71 4.73 -4.09
N ILE A 202 12.27 4.04 -3.10
CA ILE A 202 12.85 4.66 -1.90
C ILE A 202 13.98 5.63 -2.31
N LEU A 203 14.91 5.16 -3.15
CA LEU A 203 16.00 6.00 -3.63
C LEU A 203 15.49 7.19 -4.44
N SER A 204 14.51 7.00 -5.34
CA SER A 204 13.94 8.10 -6.11
C SER A 204 13.29 9.18 -5.23
N PHE A 205 12.66 8.79 -4.11
CA PHE A 205 12.05 9.74 -3.19
C PHE A 205 13.10 10.63 -2.50
N LYS A 206 14.29 10.10 -2.21
CA LYS A 206 15.39 10.86 -1.62
C LYS A 206 15.70 12.15 -2.40
N GLU A 207 15.71 12.04 -3.73
CA GLU A 207 16.01 13.14 -4.63
C GLU A 207 14.78 13.94 -5.03
N MET A 208 13.69 13.26 -5.38
CA MET A 208 12.54 13.90 -6.02
C MET A 208 11.52 14.45 -5.02
N LYS A 209 11.49 13.92 -3.78
CA LYS A 209 10.46 14.21 -2.77
C LYS A 209 9.03 13.97 -3.28
N VAL A 210 8.89 13.03 -4.21
CA VAL A 210 7.62 12.60 -4.81
C VAL A 210 7.56 11.08 -4.76
N ILE A 211 6.41 10.54 -4.35
CA ILE A 211 6.17 9.10 -4.37
C ILE A 211 5.87 8.68 -5.81
N LEU A 212 6.79 7.94 -6.41
CA LEU A 212 6.61 7.34 -7.73
C LEU A 212 5.84 6.02 -7.65
N SER A 213 5.24 5.59 -8.77
CA SER A 213 4.78 4.21 -8.94
C SER A 213 5.96 3.23 -8.99
N LYS A 214 5.71 1.93 -8.84
CA LYS A 214 6.76 0.91 -9.08
C LYS A 214 7.25 0.94 -10.54
N TYR A 215 6.40 1.34 -11.48
CA TYR A 215 6.76 1.48 -12.89
C TYR A 215 7.70 2.67 -13.10
N ASP A 216 7.29 3.85 -12.65
CA ASP A 216 8.08 5.08 -12.82
C ASP A 216 9.36 5.04 -11.98
N GLY A 217 9.30 4.46 -10.77
CA GLY A 217 10.48 4.20 -9.95
C GLY A 217 11.45 3.21 -10.61
N GLY A 218 10.93 2.22 -11.35
CA GLY A 218 11.74 1.32 -12.18
C GLY A 218 12.42 2.05 -13.34
N LEU A 219 11.69 2.90 -14.06
CA LEU A 219 12.26 3.75 -15.13
C LEU A 219 13.32 4.70 -14.58
N TRP A 220 13.03 5.34 -13.44
CA TRP A 220 13.98 6.19 -12.75
C TRP A 220 15.24 5.39 -12.37
N MET A 221 15.08 4.22 -11.75
CA MET A 221 16.19 3.37 -11.33
C MET A 221 17.09 2.95 -12.50
N ILE A 222 16.54 2.65 -13.68
CA ILE A 222 17.33 2.32 -14.88
C ILE A 222 18.33 3.41 -15.25
N GLU A 223 17.99 4.68 -15.06
CA GLU A 223 18.87 5.80 -15.39
C GLU A 223 19.92 6.11 -14.31
N HIS A 224 19.75 5.58 -13.10
CA HIS A 224 20.56 5.92 -11.91
C HIS A 224 21.44 4.78 -11.40
N VAL A 225 21.27 3.55 -11.92
CA VAL A 225 22.16 2.42 -11.59
C VAL A 225 23.34 2.31 -12.57
N PRO A 226 24.45 1.65 -12.18
CA PRO A 226 25.57 1.37 -13.07
C PRO A 226 25.17 0.72 -14.39
N ASP A 227 25.84 1.07 -15.49
CA ASP A 227 25.50 0.64 -16.85
C ASP A 227 25.41 -0.90 -16.99
N ASP A 228 26.28 -1.63 -16.28
CA ASP A 228 26.31 -3.09 -16.26
C ASP A 228 25.17 -3.73 -15.45
N LEU A 229 24.49 -2.96 -14.60
CA LEU A 229 23.35 -3.42 -13.78
C LEU A 229 21.99 -2.95 -14.32
N LYS A 230 21.93 -2.04 -15.30
CA LYS A 230 20.67 -1.49 -15.86
C LYS A 230 19.67 -2.54 -16.36
N TYR A 231 20.16 -3.71 -16.76
CA TYR A 231 19.29 -4.79 -17.23
C TYR A 231 18.43 -5.36 -16.10
N LEU A 232 18.87 -5.32 -14.84
CA LEU A 232 18.14 -5.88 -13.70
C LEU A 232 16.81 -5.15 -13.41
N PRO A 233 16.76 -3.80 -13.25
CA PRO A 233 15.48 -3.11 -13.13
C PRO A 233 14.58 -3.30 -14.35
N GLN A 234 15.15 -3.35 -15.57
CA GLN A 234 14.37 -3.64 -16.79
C GLN A 234 13.70 -5.02 -16.73
N LEU A 235 14.44 -6.06 -16.33
CA LEU A 235 13.89 -7.40 -16.18
C LEU A 235 12.91 -7.48 -15.02
N ALA A 236 13.16 -6.80 -13.88
CA ALA A 236 12.22 -6.72 -12.77
C ALA A 236 10.88 -6.09 -13.20
N MET A 237 10.92 -5.02 -14.00
CA MET A 237 9.71 -4.43 -14.58
C MET A 237 8.98 -5.41 -15.50
N LYS A 238 9.68 -6.17 -16.35
CA LYS A 238 9.07 -7.19 -17.22
C LYS A 238 8.46 -8.35 -16.43
N ILE A 239 9.13 -8.82 -15.37
CA ILE A 239 8.59 -9.86 -14.49
C ILE A 239 7.30 -9.35 -13.84
N TRP A 240 7.35 -8.16 -13.25
CA TRP A 240 6.24 -7.62 -12.48
C TRP A 240 5.05 -7.20 -13.36
N TYR A 241 5.29 -6.44 -14.43
CA TYR A 241 4.22 -5.85 -15.25
C TYR A 241 3.83 -6.69 -16.48
N GLU A 242 4.78 -7.47 -17.00
CA GLU A 242 4.58 -8.26 -18.21
C GLU A 242 4.41 -9.76 -17.92
N GLY A 243 4.64 -10.21 -16.68
CA GLY A 243 4.55 -11.61 -16.30
C GLY A 243 5.58 -12.50 -17.01
N GLU A 244 6.64 -11.88 -17.55
CA GLU A 244 7.74 -12.61 -18.16
C GLU A 244 8.54 -13.38 -17.10
N GLN A 245 9.10 -14.52 -17.50
CA GLN A 245 9.95 -15.33 -16.63
C GLN A 245 11.40 -15.07 -17.01
N HIS A 246 12.16 -14.47 -16.09
CA HIS A 246 13.58 -14.20 -16.25
C HIS A 246 14.35 -14.70 -15.03
N GLU A 247 15.49 -15.32 -15.27
CA GLU A 247 16.47 -15.58 -14.22
C GLU A 247 17.33 -14.34 -14.02
N LEU A 248 17.43 -13.87 -12.77
CA LEU A 248 18.27 -12.75 -12.40
C LEU A 248 19.53 -13.31 -11.70
N PRO A 249 20.76 -13.05 -12.22
CA PRO A 249 21.98 -13.56 -11.61
C PRO A 249 22.16 -13.07 -10.17
N LYS A 250 22.36 -14.00 -9.23
CA LYS A 250 22.47 -13.68 -7.80
C LYS A 250 23.57 -12.67 -7.48
N ASP A 251 24.73 -12.82 -8.10
CA ASP A 251 25.87 -11.95 -7.85
C ASP A 251 25.60 -10.51 -8.32
N ASP A 252 24.91 -10.32 -9.44
CA ASP A 252 24.58 -8.97 -9.94
C ASP A 252 23.40 -8.36 -9.17
N LEU A 253 22.43 -9.17 -8.72
CA LEU A 253 21.39 -8.72 -7.80
C LEU A 253 21.98 -8.20 -6.50
N GLU A 254 22.97 -8.89 -5.94
CA GLU A 254 23.60 -8.46 -4.70
C GLU A 254 24.33 -7.13 -4.89
N LYS A 255 25.09 -6.97 -6.00
CA LYS A 255 25.71 -5.69 -6.34
C LYS A 255 24.68 -4.57 -6.50
N LEU A 256 23.54 -4.85 -7.14
CA LEU A 256 22.47 -3.86 -7.29
C LEU A 256 21.89 -3.48 -5.92
N ARG A 257 21.64 -4.47 -5.06
CA ARG A 257 21.12 -4.27 -3.70
C ARG A 257 22.06 -3.40 -2.88
N GLU A 258 23.34 -3.76 -2.84
CA GLU A 258 24.40 -3.01 -2.13
C GLU A 258 24.49 -1.57 -2.65
N PHE A 259 24.54 -1.38 -3.97
CA PHE A 259 24.57 -0.05 -4.58
C PHE A 259 23.36 0.81 -4.16
N LEU A 260 22.14 0.27 -4.26
CA LEU A 260 20.92 1.01 -3.91
C LEU A 260 20.89 1.37 -2.42
N ILE A 261 21.26 0.44 -1.54
CA ILE A 261 21.32 0.70 -0.09
C ILE A 261 22.37 1.76 0.23
N GLU A 262 23.56 1.67 -0.35
CA GLU A 262 24.61 2.68 -0.17
C GLU A 262 24.14 4.07 -0.62
N GLU A 263 23.50 4.18 -1.79
CA GLU A 263 22.96 5.45 -2.27
C GLU A 263 21.82 5.97 -1.38
N ILE A 264 20.97 5.09 -0.83
CA ILE A 264 19.90 5.48 0.09
C ILE A 264 20.50 6.01 1.42
N MET A 265 21.57 5.39 1.93
CA MET A 265 22.15 5.73 3.22
C MET A 265 23.11 6.94 3.22
N LYS A 266 23.53 7.42 2.04
CA LYS A 266 24.43 8.59 1.91
C LYS A 266 23.85 9.92 2.43
#